data_AF-A0A0U2YIP4-F1
#
_entry.id   AF-A0A0U2YIP4-F1
#
_cell.length_a   1.000
_cell.length_b   1.000
_cell.length_c   1.000
_cell.angle_alpha   90.00
_cell.angle_beta   90.00
_cell.angle_gamma   90.00
#
_symmetry.space_group_name_H-M   'P 1'
#
loop_
_entity.id
_entity.type
_entity.pdbx_description
1 polymer ?
#
loop_
_entity_poly.entity_id
_entity_poly.type
_entity_poly.pdbx_seq_one_letter_code
_entity_poly.pdbx_strand_id
1 'polypeptide(L)'
;MAGTANRATATVASSSALSRPVAVAIIARAVNAKPQYHKAMAMTRDDNTRLSYDIAAWILAGVALLLILSLHLLPALLAGLLVYELVHILAPRLRVVRIHQERGKLVAVALLATIVVLLIVLAVIGIVAFFHSEAGNLPLLLKRMADILDRWRAVLPASVFERLPEDIDDLKDLLVEGLRGHAGALQKIGAEAGHIGVHILIGLGIGALIALHDVQPSQPLGPLAQALQERAVRLSEAFRRIVFAQVRISAINTMLTALYLVVVLPMFGAHLPFAKTLIAITFFVGLLPVVGNLVSNTIIVVVSLSVSRPSL
;
A
#
# COMPACT_ATOMS: atom_id res chain seq x y z
N MET A 1 -13.84 13.81 79.22
CA MET A 1 -14.93 13.25 80.07
C MET A 1 -16.23 13.52 79.32
N ALA A 2 -16.71 12.59 78.51
CA ALA A 2 -17.53 11.42 78.86
C ALA A 2 -19.04 11.75 78.92
N GLY A 3 -19.86 10.96 78.20
CA GLY A 3 -21.33 10.90 78.32
C GLY A 3 -22.10 11.36 77.07
N THR A 4 -22.09 10.65 75.94
CA THR A 4 -23.04 9.57 75.53
C THR A 4 -24.52 9.78 75.89
N ALA A 5 -25.30 10.08 74.84
CA ALA A 5 -26.58 9.48 74.43
C ALA A 5 -27.78 9.41 75.41
N ASN A 6 -28.91 10.00 74.99
CA ASN A 6 -30.17 9.25 74.96
C ASN A 6 -31.14 9.78 73.87
N ARG A 7 -31.92 8.85 73.34
CA ARG A 7 -32.74 8.85 72.11
C ARG A 7 -34.14 9.43 72.32
N ALA A 8 -34.63 10.04 71.23
CA ALA A 8 -35.99 9.99 70.68
C ALA A 8 -37.17 10.58 71.47
N THR A 9 -37.79 11.62 70.92
CA THR A 9 -39.18 11.60 70.40
C THR A 9 -39.52 12.91 69.69
N ALA A 10 -40.45 12.80 68.74
CA ALA A 10 -40.79 13.73 67.67
C ALA A 10 -41.14 15.17 68.10
N THR A 11 -40.83 16.15 67.26
CA THR A 11 -41.79 17.23 66.92
C THR A 11 -41.46 17.80 65.54
N VAL A 12 -42.45 17.72 64.68
CA VAL A 12 -42.63 18.41 63.40
C VAL A 12 -42.24 19.88 63.54
N ALA A 13 -41.20 20.33 62.83
CA ALA A 13 -40.86 21.75 62.75
C ALA A 13 -40.87 22.24 61.30
N SER A 14 -41.98 22.90 60.97
CA SER A 14 -42.10 23.99 60.01
C SER A 14 -41.91 23.66 58.52
N SER A 15 -42.97 23.09 57.95
CA SER A 15 -43.42 23.46 56.61
C SER A 15 -43.88 24.93 56.65
N SER A 16 -43.03 25.87 56.27
CA SER A 16 -43.42 27.26 56.05
C SER A 16 -42.86 27.80 54.73
N ALA A 17 -43.79 27.96 53.79
CA ALA A 17 -43.81 28.99 52.76
C ALA A 17 -42.56 29.14 51.87
N LEU A 18 -42.37 28.19 50.94
CA LEU A 18 -41.90 28.58 49.62
C LEU A 18 -42.94 29.55 49.04
N SER A 19 -42.63 30.85 48.98
CA SER A 19 -43.50 31.83 48.34
C SER A 19 -43.78 31.35 46.91
N ARG A 20 -45.05 31.40 46.48
CA ARG A 20 -45.50 31.01 45.13
C ARG A 20 -44.53 31.41 43.99
N PRO A 21 -43.92 32.62 43.96
CA PRO A 21 -42.95 32.97 42.92
C PRO A 21 -41.65 32.15 42.95
N VAL A 22 -41.15 31.76 44.13
CA VAL A 22 -39.91 30.97 44.25
C VAL A 22 -40.13 29.52 43.81
N ALA A 23 -41.27 28.92 44.19
CA ALA A 23 -41.64 27.58 43.73
C ALA A 23 -41.82 27.54 42.21
N VAL A 24 -42.47 28.56 41.62
CA VAL A 24 -42.65 28.68 40.16
C VAL A 24 -41.32 28.90 39.45
N ALA A 25 -40.41 29.70 40.00
CA ALA A 25 -39.08 29.92 39.43
C ALA A 25 -38.24 28.63 39.43
N ILE A 26 -38.30 27.84 40.51
CA ILE A 26 -37.58 26.54 40.59
C ILE A 26 -38.15 25.55 39.59
N ILE A 27 -39.48 25.44 39.48
CA ILE A 27 -40.15 24.56 38.50
C ILE A 27 -39.83 25.01 37.07
N ALA A 28 -39.90 26.31 36.78
CA ALA A 28 -39.57 26.86 35.47
C ALA A 28 -38.09 26.59 35.09
N ARG A 29 -37.16 26.73 36.05
CA ARG A 29 -35.73 26.44 35.83
C ARG A 29 -35.48 24.94 35.61
N ALA A 30 -36.17 24.07 36.35
CA ALA A 30 -36.10 22.62 36.17
C ALA A 30 -36.70 22.16 34.83
N VAL A 31 -37.84 22.74 34.43
CA VAL A 31 -38.49 22.48 33.14
C VAL A 31 -37.60 22.94 31.98
N ASN A 32 -36.95 24.10 32.10
CA ASN A 32 -36.09 24.66 31.04
C ASN A 32 -34.71 23.98 30.97
N ALA A 33 -34.23 23.36 32.07
CA ALA A 33 -33.00 22.56 32.07
C ALA A 33 -33.21 21.14 31.49
N LYS A 34 -34.42 20.59 31.59
CA LYS A 34 -34.78 19.26 31.07
C LYS A 34 -34.43 19.02 29.58
N PRO A 35 -34.68 19.96 28.64
CA PRO A 35 -34.25 19.81 27.24
C PRO A 35 -32.72 19.91 27.07
N GLN A 36 -32.02 20.68 27.90
CA GLN A 36 -30.55 20.75 27.85
C GLN A 36 -29.91 19.44 28.33
N TYR A 37 -30.44 18.81 29.38
CA TYR A 37 -29.98 17.50 29.82
C TYR A 37 -30.25 16.39 28.79
N HIS A 38 -31.40 16.39 28.12
CA HIS A 38 -31.67 15.45 27.04
C HIS A 38 -30.71 15.63 25.86
N LYS A 39 -30.40 16.89 25.50
CA LYS A 39 -29.45 17.18 24.42
C LYS A 39 -28.02 16.77 24.78
N ALA A 40 -27.59 17.01 26.02
CA ALA A 40 -26.28 16.59 26.52
C ALA A 40 -26.16 15.05 26.64
N MET A 41 -27.21 14.37 27.09
CA MET A 41 -27.25 12.90 27.13
C MET A 41 -27.33 12.27 25.74
N ALA A 42 -28.05 12.88 24.79
CA ALA A 42 -28.05 12.44 23.40
C ALA A 42 -26.68 12.62 22.74
N MET A 43 -26.01 13.75 23.00
CA MET A 43 -24.67 14.04 22.47
C MET A 43 -23.61 13.08 23.01
N THR A 44 -23.58 12.85 24.34
CA THR A 44 -22.67 11.86 24.94
C THR A 44 -22.97 10.42 24.49
N ARG A 45 -24.23 10.08 24.24
CA ARG A 45 -24.61 8.77 23.69
C ARG A 45 -24.15 8.61 22.25
N ASP A 46 -24.31 9.61 21.40
CA ASP A 46 -23.83 9.60 20.01
C ASP A 46 -22.29 9.49 19.94
N ASP A 47 -21.57 10.20 20.81
CA ASP A 47 -20.10 10.14 20.88
C ASP A 47 -19.60 8.75 21.29
N ASN A 48 -20.21 8.14 22.31
CA ASN A 48 -19.82 6.79 22.76
C ASN A 48 -20.13 5.70 21.73
N THR A 49 -21.24 5.86 21.00
CA THR A 49 -21.63 4.91 19.96
C THR A 49 -20.68 5.03 18.75
N ARG A 50 -20.32 6.27 18.35
CA ARG A 50 -19.29 6.52 17.32
C ARG A 50 -17.94 5.93 17.69
N LEU A 51 -17.48 6.15 18.92
CA LEU A 51 -16.23 5.58 19.43
C LEU A 51 -16.22 4.04 19.37
N SER A 52 -17.35 3.41 19.69
CA SER A 52 -17.48 1.95 19.64
C SER A 52 -17.39 1.41 18.22
N TYR A 53 -18.02 2.09 17.25
CA TYR A 53 -17.90 1.73 15.84
C TYR A 53 -16.50 1.98 15.29
N ASP A 54 -15.81 3.02 15.76
CA ASP A 54 -14.44 3.31 15.36
C ASP A 54 -13.45 2.23 15.81
N ILE A 55 -13.59 1.75 17.04
CA ILE A 55 -12.79 0.64 17.57
C ILE A 55 -13.09 -0.64 16.79
N ALA A 56 -14.39 -0.95 16.56
CA ALA A 56 -14.78 -2.10 15.77
C ALA A 56 -14.21 -2.05 14.35
N ALA A 57 -14.23 -0.88 13.70
CA ALA A 57 -13.65 -0.69 12.37
C ALA A 57 -12.13 -0.88 12.37
N TRP A 58 -11.41 -0.44 13.41
CA TRP A 58 -9.96 -0.69 13.53
C TRP A 58 -9.63 -2.16 13.71
N ILE A 59 -10.39 -2.88 14.54
CA ILE A 59 -10.23 -4.32 14.73
C ILE A 59 -10.51 -5.05 13.41
N LEU A 60 -11.63 -4.74 12.75
CA LEU A 60 -11.99 -5.35 11.46
C LEU A 60 -10.95 -5.05 10.37
N ALA A 61 -10.45 -3.82 10.28
CA ALA A 61 -9.42 -3.45 9.33
C ALA A 61 -8.11 -4.20 9.60
N GLY A 62 -7.71 -4.35 10.87
CA GLY A 62 -6.53 -5.12 11.26
C GLY A 62 -6.67 -6.61 10.91
N VAL A 63 -7.82 -7.21 11.22
CA VAL A 63 -8.12 -8.61 10.84
C VAL A 63 -8.13 -8.77 9.32
N ALA A 64 -8.75 -7.86 8.59
CA ALA A 64 -8.76 -7.89 7.13
C ALA A 64 -7.33 -7.83 6.55
N LEU A 65 -6.47 -6.96 7.08
CA LEU A 65 -5.08 -6.85 6.63
C LEU A 65 -4.29 -8.13 6.91
N LEU A 66 -4.49 -8.74 8.09
CA LEU A 66 -3.87 -10.03 8.43
C LEU A 66 -4.36 -11.17 7.51
N LEU A 67 -5.66 -11.20 7.19
CA LEU A 67 -6.21 -12.17 6.24
C LEU A 67 -5.64 -11.97 4.83
N ILE A 68 -5.56 -10.72 4.35
CA ILE A 68 -4.97 -10.41 3.04
C ILE A 68 -3.54 -10.92 2.96
N LEU A 69 -2.76 -10.76 4.03
CA LEU A 69 -1.40 -11.26 4.10
C LEU A 69 -1.36 -12.80 4.14
N SER A 70 -2.12 -13.42 5.05
CA SER A 70 -2.13 -14.88 5.21
C SER A 70 -2.63 -15.62 3.96
N LEU A 71 -3.56 -15.01 3.21
CA LEU A 71 -4.13 -15.54 1.99
C LEU A 71 -3.34 -15.14 0.73
N HIS A 72 -2.20 -14.46 0.88
CA HIS A 72 -1.37 -13.98 -0.23
C HIS A 72 -2.14 -13.09 -1.24
N LEU A 73 -3.15 -12.37 -0.77
CA LEU A 73 -3.98 -11.46 -1.57
C LEU A 73 -3.35 -10.07 -1.74
N LEU A 74 -2.16 -9.86 -1.18
CA LEU A 74 -1.43 -8.59 -1.25
C LEU A 74 -1.25 -8.09 -2.69
N PRO A 75 -0.84 -8.91 -3.68
CA PRO A 75 -0.72 -8.46 -5.06
C PRO A 75 -2.05 -7.99 -5.65
N ALA A 76 -3.16 -8.67 -5.30
CA ALA A 76 -4.51 -8.27 -5.71
C ALA A 76 -4.91 -6.93 -5.11
N LEU A 77 -4.69 -6.74 -3.80
CA LEU A 77 -4.98 -5.49 -3.12
C LEU A 77 -4.23 -4.32 -3.77
N LEU A 78 -2.91 -4.47 -3.95
CA LEU A 78 -2.08 -3.41 -4.53
C LEU A 78 -2.45 -3.11 -5.98
N ALA A 79 -2.74 -4.14 -6.78
CA ALA A 79 -3.19 -3.95 -8.17
C ALA A 79 -4.53 -3.22 -8.24
N GLY A 80 -5.49 -3.58 -7.39
CA GLY A 80 -6.78 -2.90 -7.33
C GLY A 80 -6.66 -1.46 -6.86
N LEU A 81 -5.83 -1.21 -5.84
CA LEU A 81 -5.57 0.14 -5.34
C LEU A 81 -4.87 1.01 -6.38
N LEU A 82 -3.96 0.42 -7.17
CA LEU A 82 -3.31 1.10 -8.30
C LEU A 82 -4.32 1.57 -9.35
N VAL A 83 -5.24 0.70 -9.77
CA VAL A 83 -6.28 1.08 -10.73
C VAL A 83 -7.18 2.16 -10.17
N TYR A 84 -7.69 1.94 -8.95
CA TYR A 84 -8.58 2.87 -8.27
C TYR A 84 -7.97 4.27 -8.19
N GLU A 85 -6.72 4.37 -7.70
CA GLU A 85 -6.02 5.65 -7.57
C GLU A 85 -5.71 6.28 -8.93
N LEU A 86 -5.27 5.49 -9.92
CA LEU A 86 -5.01 6.04 -11.27
C LEU A 86 -6.28 6.62 -11.89
N VAL A 87 -7.41 5.93 -11.79
CA VAL A 87 -8.70 6.44 -12.30
C VAL A 87 -9.10 7.71 -11.55
N HIS A 88 -8.98 7.75 -10.23
CA HIS A 88 -9.32 8.92 -9.41
C HIS A 88 -8.45 10.14 -9.68
N ILE A 89 -7.19 9.93 -10.10
CA ILE A 89 -6.28 11.01 -10.45
C ILE A 89 -6.50 11.48 -11.89
N LEU A 90 -6.77 10.56 -12.82
CA LEU A 90 -6.95 10.88 -14.23
C LEU A 90 -8.33 11.49 -14.52
N ALA A 91 -9.40 11.01 -13.88
CA ALA A 91 -10.78 11.49 -14.11
C ALA A 91 -10.94 13.01 -13.98
N PRO A 92 -10.47 13.68 -12.89
CA PRO A 92 -10.54 15.14 -12.79
C PRO A 92 -9.59 15.85 -13.77
N ARG A 93 -8.40 15.30 -14.04
CA ARG A 93 -7.44 15.89 -14.99
C ARG A 93 -7.94 15.89 -16.43
N LEU A 94 -8.68 14.84 -16.81
CA LEU A 94 -9.31 14.69 -18.12
C LEU A 94 -10.69 15.38 -18.18
N ARG A 95 -11.06 16.16 -17.16
CA ARG A 95 -12.35 16.88 -17.06
C ARG A 95 -13.58 15.97 -17.15
N VAL A 96 -13.44 14.67 -16.85
CA VAL A 96 -14.56 13.71 -16.82
C VAL A 96 -15.63 14.15 -15.80
N VAL A 97 -15.19 14.83 -14.73
CA VAL A 97 -16.05 15.39 -13.67
C VAL A 97 -16.96 16.53 -14.18
N ARG A 98 -16.70 17.13 -15.34
CA ARG A 98 -17.56 18.19 -15.93
C ARG A 98 -18.80 17.67 -16.65
N ILE A 99 -18.93 16.34 -16.80
CA ILE A 99 -20.09 15.73 -17.44
C ILE A 99 -21.25 15.77 -16.44
N HIS A 100 -22.26 16.59 -16.75
CA HIS A 100 -23.43 16.81 -15.88
C HIS A 100 -24.39 15.61 -15.87
N GLN A 101 -24.38 14.79 -16.92
CA GLN A 101 -25.25 13.63 -17.04
C GLN A 101 -24.62 12.41 -16.36
N GLU A 102 -25.28 11.83 -15.35
CA GLU A 102 -24.76 10.70 -14.56
C GLU A 102 -24.34 9.51 -15.43
N ARG A 103 -25.15 9.16 -16.45
CA ARG A 103 -24.82 8.09 -17.40
C ARG A 103 -23.57 8.39 -18.22
N GLY A 104 -23.38 9.66 -18.63
CA GLY A 104 -22.19 10.08 -19.38
C GLY A 104 -20.93 10.04 -18.51
N LYS A 105 -21.04 10.43 -17.24
CA LYS A 105 -19.94 10.33 -16.27
C LYS A 105 -19.56 8.86 -16.02
N LEU A 106 -20.55 7.97 -15.85
CA LEU A 106 -20.33 6.53 -15.70
C LEU A 106 -19.61 5.92 -16.91
N VAL A 107 -20.08 6.19 -18.13
CA VAL A 107 -19.43 5.68 -19.35
C VAL A 107 -18.01 6.20 -19.49
N ALA A 108 -17.77 7.47 -19.17
CA ALA A 108 -16.44 8.06 -19.25
C ALA A 108 -15.47 7.45 -18.21
N VAL A 109 -15.93 7.19 -16.98
CA VAL A 109 -15.12 6.52 -15.96
C VAL A 109 -14.91 5.05 -16.30
N ALA A 110 -15.92 4.36 -16.84
CA ALA A 110 -15.79 3.00 -17.37
C ALA A 110 -14.71 2.91 -18.44
N LEU A 111 -14.78 3.77 -19.45
CA LEU A 111 -13.78 3.82 -20.52
C LEU A 111 -12.39 4.13 -19.97
N LEU A 112 -12.28 5.10 -19.06
CA LEU A 112 -11.01 5.45 -18.43
C LEU A 112 -10.42 4.26 -17.65
N ALA A 113 -11.23 3.58 -16.83
CA ALA A 113 -10.80 2.41 -16.09
C ALA A 113 -10.32 1.30 -17.04
N THR A 114 -11.07 1.01 -18.11
CA THR A 114 -10.66 0.04 -19.13
C THR A 114 -9.33 0.41 -19.78
N ILE A 115 -9.12 1.68 -20.14
CA ILE A 115 -7.86 2.14 -20.72
C ILE A 115 -6.71 2.00 -19.72
N VAL A 116 -6.91 2.38 -18.47
CA VAL A 116 -5.88 2.25 -17.42
C VAL A 116 -5.49 0.79 -17.24
N VAL A 117 -6.47 -0.10 -17.10
CA VAL A 117 -6.30 -1.56 -16.99
C VAL A 117 -5.50 -2.09 -18.18
N LEU A 118 -5.90 -1.74 -19.41
CA LEU A 118 -5.24 -2.16 -20.63
C LEU A 118 -3.78 -1.68 -20.68
N LEU A 119 -3.52 -0.42 -20.34
CA LEU A 119 -2.17 0.14 -20.33
C LEU A 119 -1.28 -0.54 -19.31
N ILE A 120 -1.79 -0.88 -18.12
CA ILE A 120 -1.03 -1.63 -17.11
C ILE A 120 -0.67 -3.02 -17.63
N VAL A 121 -1.63 -3.74 -18.21
CA VAL A 121 -1.40 -5.09 -18.76
C VAL A 121 -0.37 -5.03 -19.90
N LEU A 122 -0.52 -4.08 -20.83
CA LEU A 122 0.43 -3.88 -21.93
C LEU A 122 1.82 -3.47 -21.41
N ALA A 123 1.91 -2.65 -20.36
CA ALA A 123 3.19 -2.31 -19.75
C ALA A 123 3.88 -3.54 -19.17
N VAL A 124 3.15 -4.40 -18.45
CA VAL A 124 3.70 -5.66 -17.90
C VAL A 124 4.15 -6.59 -19.03
N ILE A 125 3.31 -6.79 -20.05
CA ILE A 125 3.69 -7.60 -21.23
C ILE A 125 4.92 -7.02 -21.92
N GLY A 126 4.96 -5.69 -22.10
CA GLY A 126 6.09 -5.00 -22.71
C GLY A 126 7.38 -5.16 -21.92
N ILE A 127 7.32 -5.09 -20.59
CA ILE A 127 8.46 -5.37 -19.71
C ILE A 127 8.93 -6.81 -19.89
N VAL A 128 8.02 -7.79 -19.81
CA VAL A 128 8.36 -9.22 -19.96
C VAL A 128 8.96 -9.51 -21.34
N ALA A 129 8.36 -8.96 -22.40
CA ALA A 129 8.84 -9.08 -23.77
C ALA A 129 10.21 -8.42 -23.96
N PHE A 130 10.43 -7.26 -23.34
CA PHE A 130 11.72 -6.59 -23.36
C PHE A 130 12.82 -7.45 -22.73
N PHE A 131 12.55 -8.08 -21.58
CA PHE A 131 13.47 -9.01 -20.93
C PHE A 131 13.70 -10.30 -21.72
N HIS A 132 12.73 -10.76 -22.51
CA HIS A 132 12.89 -11.91 -23.41
C HIS A 132 13.60 -11.58 -24.74
N SER A 133 13.68 -10.30 -25.12
CA SER A 133 14.33 -9.89 -26.38
C SER A 133 15.86 -9.96 -26.31
N GLU A 134 16.53 -10.02 -27.47
CA GLU A 134 18.01 -10.03 -27.59
C GLU A 134 18.71 -8.85 -26.86
N ALA A 135 18.00 -7.74 -26.61
CA ALA A 135 18.50 -6.59 -25.86
C ALA A 135 18.48 -6.78 -24.33
N GLY A 136 17.69 -7.73 -23.82
CA GLY A 136 17.61 -8.14 -22.40
C GLY A 136 18.25 -9.50 -22.13
N ASN A 137 18.96 -10.06 -23.11
CA ASN A 137 19.51 -11.40 -23.09
C ASN A 137 20.58 -11.51 -21.99
N LEU A 138 20.14 -11.88 -20.78
CA LEU A 138 20.97 -12.07 -19.60
C LEU A 138 22.18 -12.98 -19.90
N PRO A 139 22.07 -14.07 -20.70
CA PRO A 139 23.22 -14.81 -21.20
C PRO A 139 24.25 -13.99 -21.99
N LEU A 140 23.81 -13.02 -22.79
CA LEU A 140 24.71 -12.13 -23.54
C LEU A 140 25.40 -11.12 -22.60
N LEU A 141 24.69 -10.60 -21.60
CA LEU A 141 25.29 -9.76 -20.54
C LEU A 141 26.30 -10.56 -19.71
N LEU A 142 25.97 -11.79 -19.31
CA LEU A 142 26.86 -12.70 -18.59
C LEU A 142 28.10 -13.06 -19.43
N LYS A 143 27.93 -13.36 -20.71
CA LYS A 143 29.05 -13.61 -21.64
C LYS A 143 29.96 -12.39 -21.76
N ARG A 144 29.41 -11.18 -21.80
CA ARG A 144 30.22 -9.94 -21.83
C ARG A 144 30.88 -9.64 -20.49
N MET A 145 30.26 -9.97 -19.36
CA MET A 145 30.94 -9.90 -18.06
C MET A 145 32.12 -10.85 -18.00
N ALA A 146 31.98 -12.07 -18.53
CA ALA A 146 33.08 -13.02 -18.67
C ALA A 146 34.20 -12.47 -19.59
N ASP A 147 33.85 -11.97 -20.78
CA ASP A 147 34.82 -11.34 -21.71
C ASP A 147 35.56 -10.14 -21.07
N ILE A 148 34.88 -9.37 -20.22
CA ILE A 148 35.47 -8.24 -19.51
C ILE A 148 36.42 -8.79 -18.43
N LEU A 149 35.98 -9.75 -17.62
CA LEU A 149 36.78 -10.38 -16.57
C LEU A 149 38.07 -11.01 -17.13
N ASP A 150 37.98 -11.63 -18.30
CA ASP A 150 39.13 -12.10 -19.10
C ASP A 150 40.14 -11.00 -19.39
N ARG A 151 39.67 -9.82 -19.85
CA ARG A 151 40.54 -8.68 -20.15
C ARG A 151 41.17 -8.07 -18.91
N TRP A 152 40.50 -8.12 -17.75
CA TRP A 152 41.07 -7.69 -16.48
C TRP A 152 42.13 -8.69 -15.98
N ARG A 153 41.97 -9.99 -16.28
CA ARG A 153 42.97 -11.02 -15.98
C ARG A 153 44.32 -10.72 -16.65
N ALA A 154 44.31 -10.14 -17.84
CA ALA A 154 45.51 -9.71 -18.56
C ALA A 154 46.24 -8.49 -17.93
N VAL A 155 45.60 -7.79 -16.97
CA VAL A 155 46.13 -6.57 -16.32
C VAL A 155 46.41 -6.81 -14.82
N LEU A 156 46.00 -7.94 -14.27
CA LEU A 156 46.14 -8.27 -12.85
C LEU A 156 47.53 -8.85 -12.52
N PRO A 157 48.18 -8.44 -11.42
CA PRO A 157 49.43 -9.04 -10.95
C PRO A 157 49.29 -10.53 -10.61
N ALA A 158 50.38 -11.29 -10.79
CA ALA A 158 50.43 -12.75 -10.60
C ALA A 158 49.90 -13.24 -9.23
N SER A 159 49.90 -12.40 -8.19
CA SER A 159 49.46 -12.74 -6.83
C SER A 159 47.94 -12.93 -6.65
N VAL A 160 47.12 -12.59 -7.65
CA VAL A 160 45.66 -12.82 -7.63
C VAL A 160 45.27 -14.14 -8.32
N PHE A 161 46.21 -14.78 -9.04
CA PHE A 161 45.94 -15.98 -9.86
C PHE A 161 45.66 -17.25 -9.05
N GLU A 162 46.16 -17.38 -7.82
CA GLU A 162 46.01 -18.61 -7.01
C GLU A 162 44.57 -18.90 -6.52
N ARG A 163 43.60 -18.00 -6.76
CA ARG A 163 42.19 -18.16 -6.33
C ARG A 163 41.16 -18.01 -7.45
N LEU A 164 41.58 -17.78 -8.70
CA LEU A 164 40.67 -17.71 -9.84
C LEU A 164 40.75 -19.00 -10.67
N PRO A 165 39.63 -19.63 -11.06
CA PRO A 165 39.59 -20.80 -11.95
C PRO A 165 40.45 -20.58 -13.21
N GLU A 166 41.27 -21.55 -13.61
CA GLU A 166 42.28 -21.37 -14.68
C GLU A 166 41.67 -21.02 -16.04
N ASP A 167 40.44 -21.45 -16.33
CA ASP A 167 39.78 -21.24 -17.63
C ASP A 167 38.38 -20.61 -17.51
N ILE A 168 38.02 -19.73 -18.46
CA ILE A 168 36.71 -19.04 -18.47
C ILE A 168 35.61 -19.89 -19.09
N ASP A 169 35.96 -20.88 -19.89
CA ASP A 169 35.01 -21.90 -20.31
C ASP A 169 34.62 -22.81 -19.15
N ASP A 170 35.52 -23.11 -18.21
CA ASP A 170 35.15 -23.80 -16.95
C ASP A 170 34.20 -22.96 -16.09
N LEU A 171 34.37 -21.63 -16.04
CA LEU A 171 33.44 -20.74 -15.33
C LEU A 171 32.07 -20.69 -16.01
N LYS A 172 32.03 -20.68 -17.34
CA LYS A 172 30.77 -20.77 -18.10
C LYS A 172 30.08 -22.10 -17.84
N ASP A 173 30.81 -23.21 -17.88
CA ASP A 173 30.27 -24.53 -17.63
C ASP A 173 29.77 -24.62 -16.20
N LEU A 174 30.51 -24.12 -15.21
CA LEU A 174 30.05 -24.04 -13.82
C LEU A 174 28.78 -23.18 -13.65
N LEU A 175 28.67 -22.07 -14.39
CA LEU A 175 27.49 -21.20 -14.38
C LEU A 175 26.30 -21.82 -15.10
N VAL A 176 26.51 -22.50 -16.23
CA VAL A 176 25.47 -23.19 -17.00
C VAL A 176 24.97 -24.43 -16.26
N GLU A 177 25.88 -25.21 -15.67
CA GLU A 177 25.58 -26.31 -14.76
C GLU A 177 24.83 -25.80 -13.53
N GLY A 178 25.26 -24.67 -12.96
CA GLY A 178 24.57 -23.97 -11.88
C GLY A 178 23.17 -23.51 -12.27
N LEU A 179 23.00 -22.86 -13.42
CA LEU A 179 21.71 -22.44 -13.98
C LEU A 179 20.79 -23.63 -14.27
N ARG A 180 21.33 -24.75 -14.77
CA ARG A 180 20.59 -26.01 -14.96
C ARG A 180 20.17 -26.63 -13.63
N GLY A 181 21.06 -26.66 -12.64
CA GLY A 181 20.74 -27.12 -11.28
C GLY A 181 19.64 -26.28 -10.63
N HIS A 182 19.59 -24.98 -10.96
CA HIS A 182 18.54 -24.07 -10.51
C HIS A 182 17.34 -23.97 -11.48
N ALA A 183 17.34 -24.67 -12.63
CA ALA A 183 16.24 -24.61 -13.60
C ALA A 183 14.93 -25.15 -13.00
N GLY A 184 15.01 -26.19 -12.17
CA GLY A 184 13.87 -26.69 -11.41
C GLY A 184 13.36 -25.71 -10.35
N ALA A 185 14.27 -24.92 -9.74
CA ALA A 185 13.90 -23.84 -8.83
C ALA A 185 13.26 -22.65 -9.61
N LEU A 186 13.81 -22.30 -10.78
CA LEU A 186 13.22 -21.32 -11.69
C LEU A 186 11.82 -21.71 -12.13
N GLN A 187 11.56 -22.99 -12.41
CA GLN A 187 10.25 -23.47 -12.81
C GLN A 187 9.22 -23.34 -11.67
N LYS A 188 9.62 -23.61 -10.43
CA LYS A 188 8.79 -23.37 -9.24
C LYS A 188 8.50 -21.87 -9.04
N ILE A 189 9.52 -21.02 -9.17
CA ILE A 189 9.38 -19.56 -9.13
C ILE A 189 8.42 -19.08 -10.24
N GLY A 190 8.50 -19.66 -11.43
CA GLY A 190 7.61 -19.36 -12.55
C GLY A 190 6.15 -19.76 -12.31
N ALA A 191 5.91 -20.95 -11.73
CA ALA A 191 4.55 -21.38 -11.36
C ALA A 191 3.93 -20.47 -10.29
N GLU A 192 4.71 -20.08 -9.29
CA GLU A 192 4.28 -19.18 -8.23
C GLU A 192 4.04 -17.75 -8.75
N ALA A 193 4.87 -17.29 -9.70
CA ALA A 193 4.64 -16.04 -10.43
C ALA A 193 3.32 -16.05 -11.22
N GLY A 194 2.92 -17.20 -11.77
CA GLY A 194 1.63 -17.39 -12.43
C GLY A 194 0.45 -17.15 -11.48
N HIS A 195 0.50 -17.72 -10.28
CA HIS A 195 -0.52 -17.50 -9.24
C HIS A 195 -0.59 -16.03 -8.81
N ILE A 196 0.55 -15.37 -8.64
CA ILE A 196 0.61 -13.92 -8.37
C ILE A 196 -0.02 -13.12 -9.51
N GLY A 197 0.25 -13.50 -10.76
CA GLY A 197 -0.35 -12.89 -11.95
C GLY A 197 -1.87 -12.95 -11.95
N VAL A 198 -2.46 -14.09 -11.58
CA VAL A 198 -3.92 -14.23 -11.46
C VAL A 198 -4.49 -13.29 -10.38
N HIS A 199 -3.85 -13.22 -9.21
CA HIS A 199 -4.25 -12.30 -8.15
C HIS A 199 -4.20 -10.84 -8.61
N ILE A 200 -3.16 -10.44 -9.33
CA ILE A 200 -3.04 -9.10 -9.92
C ILE A 200 -4.20 -8.82 -10.88
N LEU A 201 -4.54 -9.76 -11.76
CA LEU A 201 -5.65 -9.58 -12.71
C LEU A 201 -7.00 -9.44 -12.01
N ILE A 202 -7.25 -10.24 -10.98
CA ILE A 202 -8.46 -10.13 -10.15
C ILE A 202 -8.50 -8.76 -9.46
N GLY A 203 -7.39 -8.36 -8.84
CA GLY A 203 -7.24 -7.06 -8.19
C GLY A 203 -7.52 -5.89 -9.13
N LEU A 204 -6.92 -5.93 -10.32
CA LEU A 204 -7.10 -4.95 -11.41
C LEU A 204 -8.60 -4.80 -11.78
N GLY A 205 -9.32 -5.91 -11.91
CA GLY A 205 -10.76 -5.92 -12.16
C GLY A 205 -11.57 -5.33 -11.00
N ILE A 206 -11.28 -5.74 -9.76
CA ILE A 206 -11.95 -5.21 -8.57
C ILE A 206 -11.72 -3.69 -8.43
N GLY A 207 -10.49 -3.21 -8.63
CA GLY A 207 -10.16 -1.79 -8.58
C GLY A 207 -10.94 -0.97 -9.62
N ALA A 208 -11.10 -1.51 -10.83
CA ALA A 208 -11.94 -0.90 -11.85
C ALA A 208 -13.41 -0.85 -11.42
N LEU A 209 -13.97 -1.95 -10.90
CA LEU A 209 -15.35 -2.01 -10.42
C LEU A 209 -15.60 -0.99 -9.30
N ILE A 210 -14.69 -0.87 -8.33
CA ILE A 210 -14.79 0.11 -7.25
C ILE A 210 -14.77 1.54 -7.82
N ALA A 211 -13.87 1.83 -8.76
CA ALA A 211 -13.79 3.15 -9.38
C ALA A 211 -15.07 3.55 -10.14
N LEU A 212 -15.78 2.56 -10.70
CA LEU A 212 -17.07 2.78 -11.38
C LEU A 212 -18.22 2.95 -10.37
N HIS A 213 -18.17 2.23 -9.25
CA HIS A 213 -19.18 2.33 -8.21
C HIS A 213 -19.19 3.69 -7.53
N ASP A 214 -18.01 4.30 -7.30
CA ASP A 214 -17.87 5.60 -6.61
C ASP A 214 -18.48 6.79 -7.38
N VAL A 215 -18.84 6.59 -8.66
CA VAL A 215 -19.50 7.59 -9.49
C VAL A 215 -20.99 7.72 -9.19
N GLN A 216 -21.61 6.70 -8.59
CA GLN A 216 -23.04 6.63 -8.33
C GLN A 216 -23.40 7.37 -7.03
N PRO A 217 -24.60 7.97 -6.93
CA PRO A 217 -25.04 8.62 -5.70
C PRO A 217 -25.07 7.61 -4.55
N SER A 218 -24.21 7.83 -3.55
CA SER A 218 -24.06 6.94 -2.42
C SER A 218 -25.30 7.03 -1.51
N GLN A 219 -25.92 5.89 -1.21
CA GLN A 219 -26.88 5.81 -0.11
C GLN A 219 -26.17 6.17 1.20
N PRO A 220 -26.85 6.79 2.17
CA PRO A 220 -26.22 7.12 3.46
C PRO A 220 -25.72 5.84 4.13
N LEU A 221 -24.40 5.69 4.26
CA LEU A 221 -23.77 4.55 4.90
C LEU A 221 -24.13 4.53 6.40
N GLY A 222 -24.34 3.34 6.96
CA GLY A 222 -24.43 3.16 8.41
C GLY A 222 -23.11 3.54 9.12
N PRO A 223 -23.13 3.83 10.43
CA PRO A 223 -21.99 4.40 11.14
C PRO A 223 -20.73 3.51 11.11
N LEU A 224 -20.88 2.17 11.19
CA LEU A 224 -19.76 1.25 11.05
C LEU A 224 -19.18 1.25 9.62
N ALA A 225 -20.04 1.33 8.61
CA ALA A 225 -19.62 1.33 7.21
C ALA A 225 -18.89 2.63 6.84
N GLN A 226 -19.32 3.77 7.39
CA GLN A 226 -18.59 5.05 7.29
C GLN A 226 -17.20 4.94 7.94
N ALA A 227 -17.14 4.37 9.15
CA ALA A 227 -15.88 4.16 9.85
C ALA A 227 -14.92 3.31 9.01
N LEU A 228 -15.37 2.16 8.47
CA LEU A 228 -14.56 1.30 7.60
C LEU A 228 -14.12 2.00 6.31
N GLN A 229 -15.02 2.75 5.66
CA GLN A 229 -14.71 3.52 4.46
C GLN A 229 -13.58 4.53 4.71
N GLU A 230 -13.61 5.22 5.85
CA GLU A 230 -12.55 6.15 6.22
C GLU A 230 -11.17 5.45 6.31
N ARG A 231 -11.10 4.24 6.87
CA ARG A 231 -9.84 3.47 6.94
C ARG A 231 -9.39 3.01 5.56
N ALA A 232 -10.32 2.58 4.70
CA ALA A 232 -10.01 2.22 3.32
C ALA A 232 -9.44 3.43 2.53
N VAL A 233 -10.04 4.62 2.70
CA VAL A 233 -9.52 5.86 2.12
C VAL A 233 -8.11 6.13 2.64
N ARG A 234 -7.87 6.10 3.96
CA ARG A 234 -6.54 6.30 4.54
C ARG A 234 -5.49 5.34 3.98
N LEU A 235 -5.84 4.06 3.80
CA LEU A 235 -4.98 3.06 3.17
C LEU A 235 -4.64 3.44 1.72
N SER A 236 -5.65 3.85 0.96
CA SER A 236 -5.51 4.33 -0.42
C SER A 236 -4.57 5.53 -0.51
N GLU A 237 -4.74 6.51 0.38
CA GLU A 237 -3.88 7.69 0.43
C GLU A 237 -2.43 7.35 0.79
N ALA A 238 -2.23 6.44 1.74
CA ALA A 238 -0.89 5.98 2.12
C ALA A 238 -0.20 5.29 0.93
N PHE A 239 -0.90 4.37 0.26
CA PHE A 239 -0.41 3.73 -0.96
C PHE A 239 -0.07 4.74 -2.06
N ARG A 240 -0.98 5.69 -2.33
CA ARG A 240 -0.76 6.76 -3.31
C ARG A 240 0.55 7.51 -3.03
N ARG A 241 0.78 7.90 -1.77
CA ARG A 241 2.00 8.60 -1.37
C ARG A 241 3.25 7.77 -1.62
N ILE A 242 3.21 6.48 -1.27
CA ILE A 242 4.34 5.55 -1.46
C ILE A 242 4.67 5.37 -2.94
N VAL A 243 3.67 5.08 -3.78
CA VAL A 243 3.89 4.83 -5.22
C VAL A 243 4.45 6.08 -5.90
N PHE A 244 3.89 7.27 -5.64
CA PHE A 244 4.42 8.50 -6.25
C PHE A 244 5.81 8.86 -5.76
N ALA A 245 6.11 8.63 -4.48
CA ALA A 245 7.46 8.80 -3.98
C ALA A 245 8.42 7.86 -4.71
N GLN A 246 8.06 6.57 -4.86
CA GLN A 246 8.91 5.61 -5.54
C GLN A 246 9.16 5.95 -7.00
N VAL A 247 8.13 6.32 -7.74
CA VAL A 247 8.29 6.67 -9.16
C VAL A 247 9.27 7.83 -9.31
N ARG A 248 9.24 8.81 -8.41
CA ARG A 248 10.23 9.92 -8.38
C ARG A 248 11.63 9.43 -8.04
N ILE A 249 11.77 8.58 -7.01
CA ILE A 249 13.07 8.02 -6.61
C ILE A 249 13.70 7.21 -7.75
N SER A 250 12.92 6.32 -8.36
CA SER A 250 13.36 5.52 -9.51
C SER A 250 13.74 6.41 -10.68
N ALA A 251 12.91 7.39 -11.04
CA ALA A 251 13.20 8.32 -12.13
C ALA A 251 14.50 9.12 -11.92
N ILE A 252 14.76 9.59 -10.70
CA ILE A 252 16.02 10.29 -10.37
C ILE A 252 17.20 9.33 -10.54
N ASN A 253 17.13 8.12 -10.00
CA ASN A 253 18.20 7.13 -10.12
C ASN A 253 18.47 6.75 -11.59
N THR A 254 17.41 6.57 -12.38
CA THR A 254 17.48 6.31 -13.82
C THR A 254 18.07 7.49 -14.57
N MET A 255 17.67 8.73 -14.24
CA MET A 255 18.21 9.94 -14.87
C MET A 255 19.70 10.07 -14.61
N LEU A 256 20.14 9.88 -13.37
CA LEU A 256 21.56 9.91 -13.00
C LEU A 256 22.34 8.81 -13.73
N THR A 257 21.77 7.62 -13.81
CA THR A 257 22.35 6.49 -14.55
C THR A 257 22.44 6.79 -16.05
N ALA A 258 21.41 7.40 -16.64
CA ALA A 258 21.39 7.81 -18.03
C ALA A 258 22.44 8.90 -18.31
N LEU A 259 22.56 9.89 -17.43
CA LEU A 259 23.58 10.93 -17.52
C LEU A 259 24.99 10.33 -17.47
N TYR A 260 25.22 9.41 -16.53
CA TYR A 260 26.50 8.72 -16.43
C TYR A 260 26.83 7.92 -17.71
N LEU A 261 25.89 7.09 -18.18
CA LEU A 261 26.14 6.19 -19.31
C LEU A 261 26.20 6.89 -20.67
N VAL A 262 25.43 7.96 -20.88
CA VAL A 262 25.27 8.61 -22.19
C VAL A 262 26.08 9.90 -22.31
N VAL A 263 26.46 10.54 -21.20
CA VAL A 263 27.22 11.80 -21.23
C VAL A 263 28.61 11.61 -20.66
N VAL A 264 28.71 11.17 -19.40
CA VAL A 264 30.01 11.09 -18.70
C VAL A 264 30.90 10.05 -19.36
N LEU A 265 30.41 8.83 -19.58
CA LEU A 265 31.22 7.75 -20.11
C LEU A 265 31.72 8.01 -21.55
N PRO A 266 30.90 8.53 -22.49
CA PRO A 266 31.38 8.93 -23.81
C PRO A 266 32.39 10.07 -23.81
N MET A 267 32.34 11.00 -22.84
CA MET A 267 33.36 12.04 -22.67
C MET A 267 34.75 11.47 -22.36
N PHE A 268 34.82 10.27 -21.77
CA PHE A 268 36.07 9.53 -21.55
C PHE A 268 36.41 8.54 -22.68
N GLY A 269 35.70 8.61 -23.82
CA GLY A 269 35.93 7.74 -24.98
C GLY A 269 35.40 6.31 -24.84
N ALA A 270 34.68 5.99 -23.75
CA ALA A 270 34.09 4.67 -23.54
C ALA A 270 32.61 4.68 -23.93
N HIS A 271 32.17 3.71 -24.73
CA HIS A 271 30.76 3.56 -25.11
C HIS A 271 30.28 2.20 -24.65
N LEU A 272 29.29 2.19 -23.76
CA LEU A 272 28.76 0.94 -23.26
C LEU A 272 27.71 0.39 -24.24
N PRO A 273 27.90 -0.83 -24.78
CA PRO A 273 26.81 -1.50 -25.47
C PRO A 273 25.66 -1.72 -24.48
N PHE A 274 24.42 -1.63 -24.95
CA PHE A 274 23.21 -1.77 -24.13
C PHE A 274 22.93 -0.67 -23.09
N ALA A 275 23.56 0.52 -23.18
CA ALA A 275 23.27 1.63 -22.27
C ALA A 275 21.75 1.91 -22.13
N LYS A 276 20.99 1.85 -23.23
CA LYS A 276 19.52 1.99 -23.23
C LYS A 276 18.83 0.89 -22.41
N THR A 277 19.31 -0.35 -22.51
CA THR A 277 18.79 -1.48 -21.72
C THR A 277 19.10 -1.29 -20.24
N LEU A 278 20.33 -0.92 -19.88
CA LEU A 278 20.68 -0.68 -18.48
C LEU A 278 19.81 0.44 -17.88
N ILE A 279 19.61 1.55 -18.60
CA ILE A 279 18.74 2.64 -18.16
C ILE A 279 17.31 2.14 -17.91
N ALA A 280 16.76 1.34 -18.83
CA ALA A 280 15.42 0.76 -18.68
C ALA A 280 15.34 -0.18 -17.48
N ILE A 281 16.31 -1.09 -17.33
CA ILE A 281 16.41 -2.02 -16.20
C ILE A 281 16.49 -1.23 -14.89
N THR A 282 17.35 -0.22 -14.80
CA THR A 282 17.51 0.62 -13.61
C THR A 282 16.18 1.27 -13.21
N PHE A 283 15.35 1.69 -14.16
CA PHE A 283 14.03 2.24 -13.87
C PHE A 283 13.09 1.18 -13.28
N PHE A 284 12.94 0.03 -13.93
CA PHE A 284 12.01 -1.01 -13.46
C PHE A 284 12.47 -1.65 -12.15
N VAL A 285 13.77 -1.94 -12.03
CA VAL A 285 14.38 -2.43 -10.79
C VAL A 285 14.25 -1.37 -9.69
N GLY A 286 14.38 -0.08 -10.02
CA GLY A 286 14.15 1.02 -9.09
C GLY A 286 12.71 1.09 -8.55
N LEU A 287 11.74 0.39 -9.14
CA LEU A 287 10.37 0.28 -8.65
C LEU A 287 10.13 -0.96 -7.77
N LEU A 288 11.00 -2.00 -7.85
CA LEU A 288 10.93 -3.19 -6.99
C LEU A 288 10.94 -2.90 -5.47
N PRO A 289 11.66 -1.89 -4.96
CA PRO A 289 11.69 -1.63 -3.52
C PRO A 289 10.33 -1.31 -2.90
N VAL A 290 9.28 -0.97 -3.67
CA VAL A 290 7.93 -0.82 -3.09
C VAL A 290 7.44 -2.14 -2.50
N VAL A 291 7.58 -3.22 -3.27
CA VAL A 291 7.23 -4.58 -2.82
C VAL A 291 8.21 -5.03 -1.73
N GLY A 292 9.51 -4.77 -1.92
CA GLY A 292 10.53 -5.11 -0.93
C GLY A 292 10.32 -4.43 0.43
N ASN A 293 9.97 -3.14 0.44
CA ASN A 293 9.67 -2.39 1.65
C ASN A 293 8.43 -2.93 2.34
N LEU A 294 7.40 -3.29 1.57
CA LEU A 294 6.18 -3.85 2.13
C LEU A 294 6.44 -5.22 2.76
N VAL A 295 7.10 -6.13 2.04
CA VAL A 295 7.46 -7.46 2.53
C VAL A 295 8.39 -7.37 3.75
N SER A 296 9.44 -6.54 3.69
CA SER A 296 10.37 -6.34 4.80
C SER A 296 9.67 -5.78 6.03
N ASN A 297 8.84 -4.74 5.89
CA ASN A 297 8.08 -4.17 7.00
C ASN A 297 7.10 -5.19 7.60
N THR A 298 6.46 -6.00 6.77
CA THR A 298 5.60 -7.09 7.23
C THR A 298 6.39 -8.12 8.03
N ILE A 299 7.54 -8.57 7.53
CA ILE A 299 8.40 -9.52 8.24
C ILE A 299 8.86 -8.93 9.57
N ILE A 300 9.28 -7.66 9.61
CA ILE A 300 9.70 -6.96 10.84
C ILE A 300 8.57 -6.96 11.87
N VAL A 301 7.34 -6.67 11.46
CA VAL A 301 6.17 -6.68 12.36
C VAL A 301 5.88 -8.09 12.87
N VAL A 302 5.88 -9.10 12.00
CA VAL A 302 5.63 -10.49 12.39
C VAL A 302 6.71 -10.98 13.36
N VAL A 303 7.98 -10.77 13.04
CA VAL A 303 9.12 -11.15 13.90
C VAL A 303 9.07 -10.41 15.23
N SER A 304 8.72 -9.12 15.24
CA SER A 304 8.59 -8.33 16.46
C SER A 304 7.45 -8.84 17.36
N LEU A 305 6.32 -9.27 16.79
CA LEU A 305 5.23 -9.92 17.54
C LEU A 305 5.65 -11.29 18.08
N SER A 306 6.48 -12.05 17.33
CA SER A 306 7.00 -13.34 17.78
C SER A 306 7.97 -13.21 18.96
N VAL A 307 8.85 -12.21 18.95
CA VAL A 307 9.79 -11.93 20.06
C VAL A 307 9.06 -11.33 21.29
N SER A 308 7.93 -10.65 21.08
CA SER A 308 7.11 -10.07 22.15
C SER A 308 6.27 -11.09 22.94
N ARG A 309 6.29 -12.38 22.61
CA ARG A 309 5.83 -13.44 23.52
C ARG A 309 7.03 -13.92 24.36
N PRO A 310 7.16 -13.52 25.64
CA PRO A 310 7.97 -14.30 26.55
C PRO A 310 7.27 -15.65 26.72
N SER A 311 8.05 -16.72 26.61
CA SER A 311 7.64 -18.10 26.92
C SER A 311 6.84 -18.16 28.23
N LEU A 312 5.58 -18.62 28.13
CA LEU A 312 4.83 -19.18 29.25
C LEU A 312 5.37 -20.57 29.59
#